data_AF-A0A969KFA5-F1
#
_entry.id   AF-A0A969KFA5-F1
#
_cell.length_a   1.000
_cell.length_b   1.000
_cell.length_c   1.000
_cell.angle_alpha   90.00
_cell.angle_beta   90.00
_cell.angle_gamma   90.00
#
_symmetry.space_group_name_H-M   'P 1'
#
loop_
_entity.id
_entity.type
_entity.pdbx_description
1 polymer ?
#
loop_
_entity_poly.entity_id
_entity_poly.type
_entity_poly.pdbx_seq_one_letter_code
_entity_poly.pdbx_strand_id
1 'polypeptide(L)'
;MTKKYPVPFKRTLAKATLNASLIALSVSSAIFPAFAGDPFRTSNARPITQQTELAFNVLFKEGNYKKAQQSLQQAYQADSNDPIITALMASLAYANEDWENLNKYAQETKQRASRLVETDKLRGNLYLGVGHFIEGGYLFETKGTIAALGKVPTAISYLDKAKKEDASDPEYNLVRGYTDLLMATNLPFANTQEVIDRFEEYGSPDYLVQRAIALAHRDLENMPQALSYVDLALQSTNNNPEMHYLKGQILFMRGNRQDVVSDKIESYRESAKHFELAYERRSQLPDSISKQLEFERNRIQQVVSQYNQ
;
A
#
# COMPACT_ATOMS: atom_id res chain seq x y z
N MET A 1 25.22 -6.20 -35.77
CA MET A 1 25.11 -7.29 -34.77
C MET A 1 24.00 -6.96 -33.80
N THR A 2 22.81 -7.49 -34.06
CA THR A 2 21.59 -7.26 -33.28
C THR A 2 21.60 -8.12 -32.02
N LYS A 3 22.00 -7.55 -30.87
CA LYS A 3 21.72 -8.16 -29.57
C LYS A 3 20.22 -8.06 -29.30
N LYS A 4 19.48 -9.10 -29.71
CA LYS A 4 18.15 -9.41 -29.15
C LYS A 4 18.35 -9.68 -27.66
N TYR A 5 18.10 -8.69 -26.82
CA TYR A 5 17.92 -8.94 -25.39
C TYR A 5 16.61 -9.71 -25.19
N PRO A 6 16.59 -10.67 -24.27
CA PRO A 6 15.55 -11.67 -24.23
C PRO A 6 14.31 -11.15 -23.48
N VAL A 7 13.17 -11.49 -24.07
CA VAL A 7 11.80 -11.62 -23.51
C VAL A 7 11.10 -10.33 -23.06
N PRO A 8 9.88 -10.04 -23.56
CA PRO A 8 8.97 -9.08 -22.91
C PRO A 8 8.78 -9.50 -21.45
N PHE A 9 8.48 -8.55 -20.56
CA PHE A 9 8.03 -8.79 -19.19
C PHE A 9 7.08 -9.99 -19.23
N LYS A 10 7.58 -11.19 -18.89
CA LYS A 10 6.75 -12.37 -18.92
C LYS A 10 5.70 -12.06 -17.88
N ARG A 11 4.45 -12.02 -18.33
CA ARG A 11 3.29 -12.37 -17.50
C ARG A 11 3.44 -13.82 -17.01
N THR A 12 4.58 -14.23 -16.43
CA THR A 12 4.46 -14.90 -15.12
C THR A 12 3.55 -13.98 -14.37
N LEU A 13 2.42 -14.46 -13.82
CA LEU A 13 1.69 -13.79 -12.74
C LEU A 13 2.80 -13.15 -11.91
N ALA A 14 3.07 -11.87 -12.18
CA ALA A 14 4.21 -11.19 -11.60
C ALA A 14 3.79 -11.31 -10.17
N LYS A 15 4.50 -12.14 -9.36
CA LYS A 15 4.17 -12.41 -7.96
C LYS A 15 3.66 -11.09 -7.51
N ALA A 16 2.32 -10.96 -7.39
CA ALA A 16 1.74 -9.64 -7.37
C ALA A 16 2.48 -9.08 -6.20
N THR A 17 3.28 -8.04 -6.41
CA THR A 17 3.86 -7.34 -5.30
C THR A 17 2.62 -6.68 -4.72
N LEU A 18 1.84 -7.49 -3.98
CA LEU A 18 1.14 -7.18 -2.77
C LEU A 18 2.23 -6.48 -1.97
N ASN A 19 2.48 -5.22 -2.35
CA ASN A 19 3.31 -4.35 -1.58
C ASN A 19 2.61 -4.38 -0.23
N ALA A 20 3.36 -4.75 0.80
CA ALA A 20 2.89 -4.86 2.18
C ALA A 20 2.17 -3.60 2.70
N SER A 21 2.15 -2.54 1.90
CA SER A 21 1.45 -1.28 2.02
C SER A 21 -0.09 -1.35 1.92
N LEU A 22 -0.71 -2.53 1.96
CA LEU A 22 -2.17 -2.67 1.84
C LEU A 22 -2.95 -2.46 3.14
N ILE A 23 -2.28 -2.24 4.28
CA ILE A 23 -2.98 -2.14 5.56
C ILE A 23 -2.36 -1.04 6.41
N ALA A 24 -2.96 0.14 6.24
CA ALA A 24 -3.32 1.14 7.26
C ALA A 24 -3.00 2.58 6.78
N LEU A 25 -3.75 3.59 7.26
CA LEU A 25 -3.57 5.01 6.90
C LEU A 25 -3.69 6.07 8.04
N SER A 26 -3.37 7.36 7.78
CA SER A 26 -2.55 8.36 8.55
C SER A 26 -3.05 9.70 9.05
N VAL A 27 -2.36 10.39 9.98
CA VAL A 27 -1.86 11.79 9.87
C VAL A 27 -1.24 12.31 11.20
N SER A 28 -0.35 13.32 11.15
CA SER A 28 -0.14 14.38 12.17
C SER A 28 0.27 15.69 11.42
N SER A 29 0.06 16.95 11.86
CA SER A 29 -0.35 17.55 13.15
C SER A 29 -0.90 18.99 12.97
N ALA A 30 -1.80 19.43 13.87
CA ALA A 30 -1.99 20.81 14.30
C ALA A 30 -2.37 20.83 15.80
N ILE A 31 -1.84 21.78 16.56
CA ILE A 31 -1.84 21.83 18.03
C ILE A 31 -3.25 22.03 18.59
N PHE A 32 -3.81 20.99 19.20
CA PHE A 32 -4.96 21.04 20.14
C PHE A 32 -4.75 19.96 21.22
N PRO A 33 -5.34 20.10 22.43
CA PRO A 33 -5.05 19.22 23.56
C PRO A 33 -5.41 17.77 23.23
N ALA A 34 -4.52 16.85 23.65
CA ALA A 34 -4.38 15.49 23.16
C ALA A 34 -5.63 14.59 23.34
N PHE A 35 -6.39 14.43 22.27
CA PHE A 35 -6.86 13.12 21.82
C PHE A 35 -5.95 12.72 20.67
N ALA A 36 -5.34 11.54 20.72
CA ALA A 36 -4.56 11.01 19.61
C ALA A 36 -5.40 11.01 18.32
N GLY A 37 -4.80 11.46 17.23
CA GLY A 37 -5.50 11.83 16.01
C GLY A 37 -5.93 10.60 15.24
N ASP A 38 -7.23 10.38 15.13
CA ASP A 38 -7.79 9.49 14.12
C ASP A 38 -7.24 9.89 12.76
N PRO A 39 -6.41 9.04 12.13
CA PRO A 39 -5.76 9.41 10.88
C PRO A 39 -6.76 9.59 9.73
N PHE A 40 -7.88 8.87 9.79
CA PHE A 40 -8.81 8.81 8.68
C PHE A 40 -9.80 9.97 8.73
N ARG A 41 -10.12 10.48 9.93
CA ARG A 41 -11.26 11.37 10.16
C ARG A 41 -10.84 12.72 10.71
N THR A 42 -11.22 13.79 10.02
CA THR A 42 -11.07 15.18 10.50
C THR A 42 -12.23 15.61 11.41
N SER A 43 -13.37 14.92 11.34
CA SER A 43 -14.54 15.10 12.19
C SER A 43 -15.04 13.75 12.72
N ASN A 44 -15.57 13.70 13.95
CA ASN A 44 -15.97 12.45 14.61
C ASN A 44 -14.81 11.45 14.73
N ALA A 45 -13.64 11.96 15.12
CA ALA A 45 -12.44 11.16 15.32
C ALA A 45 -12.70 10.02 16.31
N ARG A 46 -12.27 8.82 15.93
CA ARG A 46 -12.36 7.63 16.77
C ARG A 46 -11.08 7.48 17.60
N PRO A 47 -11.17 7.00 18.85
CA PRO A 47 -10.01 6.91 19.71
C PRO A 47 -9.04 5.86 19.18
N ILE A 48 -7.82 6.29 18.84
CA ILE A 48 -6.66 5.43 18.67
C ILE A 48 -5.57 5.90 19.65
N THR A 49 -4.51 5.11 19.85
CA THR A 49 -3.40 5.57 20.71
C THR A 49 -2.43 6.47 19.93
N GLN A 50 -1.71 7.34 20.63
CA GLN A 50 -0.67 8.17 20.02
C GLN A 50 0.43 7.30 19.37
N GLN A 51 0.75 6.16 19.98
CA GLN A 51 1.72 5.21 19.43
C GLN A 51 1.18 4.55 18.15
N THR A 52 -0.12 4.26 18.10
CA THR A 52 -0.77 3.77 16.88
C THR A 52 -0.66 4.80 15.77
N GLU A 53 -1.07 6.05 16.01
CA GLU A 53 -0.98 7.16 15.05
C GLU A 53 0.46 7.41 14.57
N LEU A 54 1.43 7.37 15.50
CA LEU A 54 2.83 7.53 15.18
C LEU A 54 3.32 6.40 14.28
N ALA A 55 3.10 5.15 14.69
CA ALA A 55 3.59 4.00 13.95
C ALA A 55 2.98 3.93 12.55
N PHE A 56 1.69 4.26 12.51
CA PHE A 56 0.95 4.48 11.31
C PHE A 56 1.69 5.49 10.39
N ASN A 57 1.93 6.72 10.87
CA ASN A 57 2.52 7.79 10.07
C ASN A 57 3.92 7.45 9.59
N VAL A 58 4.71 6.85 10.47
CA VAL A 58 6.06 6.39 10.16
C VAL A 58 6.04 5.34 9.06
N LEU A 59 5.07 4.41 9.08
CA LEU A 59 4.98 3.37 8.06
C LEU A 59 4.62 3.97 6.70
N PHE A 60 3.56 4.78 6.63
CA PHE A 60 2.98 5.15 5.34
C PHE A 60 3.34 6.54 4.85
N LYS A 61 3.52 7.51 5.75
CA LYS A 61 3.93 8.87 5.36
C LYS A 61 5.44 8.90 5.15
N GLU A 62 6.21 8.40 6.12
CA GLU A 62 7.67 8.39 6.05
C GLU A 62 8.20 7.22 5.19
N GLY A 63 7.45 6.12 5.05
CA GLY A 63 7.93 4.92 4.35
C GLY A 63 9.00 4.15 5.15
N ASN A 64 8.97 4.26 6.49
CA ASN A 64 9.99 3.72 7.38
C ASN A 64 9.50 2.52 8.18
N TYR A 65 9.60 1.35 7.55
CA TYR A 65 9.12 0.06 8.08
C TYR A 65 9.81 -0.33 9.38
N LYS A 66 11.11 -0.04 9.50
CA LYS A 66 11.90 -0.37 10.70
C LYS A 66 11.46 0.44 11.92
N LYS A 67 11.30 1.75 11.77
CA LYS A 67 10.82 2.64 12.85
C LYS A 67 9.34 2.39 13.16
N ALA A 68 8.54 2.06 12.15
CA ALA A 68 7.14 1.67 12.33
C ALA A 68 7.03 0.39 13.17
N GLN A 69 7.85 -0.63 12.90
CA GLN A 69 7.88 -1.86 13.67
C GLN A 69 8.14 -1.62 15.15
N GLN A 70 9.13 -0.77 15.47
CA GLN A 70 9.44 -0.39 16.86
C GLN A 70 8.24 0.30 17.54
N SER A 71 7.60 1.23 16.83
CA SER A 71 6.46 1.99 17.35
C SER A 71 5.23 1.09 17.55
N LEU A 72 4.98 0.15 16.62
CA LEU A 72 3.91 -0.85 16.75
C LEU A 72 4.15 -1.82 17.89
N GLN A 73 5.40 -2.24 18.12
CA GLN A 73 5.73 -3.13 19.23
C GLN A 73 5.44 -2.47 20.58
N GLN A 74 5.74 -1.18 20.71
CA GLN A 74 5.38 -0.39 21.88
C GLN A 74 3.86 -0.26 22.03
N ALA A 75 3.14 0.06 20.95
CA ALA A 75 1.67 0.16 20.95
C ALA A 75 1.00 -1.18 21.32
N TYR A 76 1.58 -2.29 20.88
CA TYR A 76 1.11 -3.64 21.18
C TYR A 76 1.34 -4.02 22.65
N GLN A 77 2.50 -3.66 23.22
CA GLN A 77 2.84 -3.92 24.62
C GLN A 77 2.07 -3.05 25.62
N ALA A 78 1.69 -1.84 25.23
CA ALA A 78 0.90 -0.92 26.06
C ALA A 78 -0.57 -1.35 26.24
N ASP A 79 -0.94 -2.54 25.74
CA ASP A 79 -2.27 -3.15 25.78
C ASP A 79 -3.39 -2.28 25.18
N SER A 80 -3.23 -1.90 23.91
CA SER A 80 -4.33 -1.38 23.12
C SER A 80 -5.12 -2.53 22.50
N ASN A 81 -6.41 -2.62 22.83
CA ASN A 81 -7.35 -3.57 22.22
C ASN A 81 -7.73 -3.21 20.76
N ASP A 82 -7.10 -2.20 20.15
CA ASP A 82 -7.41 -1.77 18.80
C ASP A 82 -6.90 -2.80 17.75
N PRO A 83 -7.78 -3.29 16.86
CA PRO A 83 -7.40 -4.23 15.80
C PRO A 83 -6.46 -3.64 14.73
N ILE A 84 -6.37 -2.32 14.57
CA ILE A 84 -5.46 -1.71 13.58
C ILE A 84 -3.99 -2.04 13.88
N ILE A 85 -3.61 -2.15 15.15
CA ILE A 85 -2.24 -2.44 15.56
C ILE A 85 -1.82 -3.82 15.05
N THR A 86 -2.66 -4.82 15.25
CA THR A 86 -2.38 -6.18 14.77
C THR A 86 -2.49 -6.26 13.25
N ALA A 87 -3.38 -5.48 12.63
CA ALA A 87 -3.48 -5.41 11.17
C ALA A 87 -2.20 -4.80 10.54
N LEU A 88 -1.67 -3.75 11.17
CA LEU A 88 -0.39 -3.10 10.85
C LEU A 88 0.81 -4.04 11.07
N MET A 89 0.84 -4.79 12.18
CA MET A 89 1.90 -5.77 12.40
C MET A 89 1.84 -6.92 11.40
N ALA A 90 0.64 -7.34 10.99
CA ALA A 90 0.47 -8.32 9.92
C ALA A 90 1.01 -7.81 8.59
N SER A 91 0.82 -6.53 8.28
CA SER A 91 1.35 -5.93 7.05
C SER A 91 2.89 -5.93 7.05
N LEU A 92 3.52 -5.58 8.17
CA LEU A 92 4.97 -5.71 8.34
C LEU A 92 5.46 -7.16 8.24
N ALA A 93 4.72 -8.11 8.83
CA ALA A 93 5.06 -9.52 8.75
C ALA A 93 5.00 -10.02 7.29
N TYR A 94 3.98 -9.61 6.52
CA TYR A 94 3.90 -9.90 5.08
C TYR A 94 5.10 -9.31 4.33
N ALA A 95 5.46 -8.05 4.60
CA ALA A 95 6.59 -7.36 3.98
C ALA A 95 7.93 -8.09 4.17
N ASN A 96 8.10 -8.65 5.37
CA ASN A 96 9.30 -9.34 5.81
C ASN A 96 9.26 -10.85 5.51
N GLU A 97 8.24 -11.33 4.80
CA GLU A 97 8.05 -12.76 4.50
C GLU A 97 7.93 -13.63 5.77
N ASP A 98 7.45 -13.04 6.88
CA ASP A 98 7.26 -13.70 8.17
C ASP A 98 5.83 -14.29 8.25
N TRP A 99 5.66 -15.46 7.63
CA TRP A 99 4.36 -16.11 7.49
C TRP A 99 3.76 -16.60 8.81
N GLU A 100 4.60 -16.93 9.79
CA GLU A 100 4.15 -17.33 11.12
C GLU A 100 3.48 -16.17 11.83
N ASN A 101 4.17 -15.03 11.93
CA ASN A 101 3.60 -13.83 12.54
C ASN A 101 2.46 -13.24 11.71
N LEU A 102 2.49 -13.37 10.38
CA LEU A 102 1.37 -12.99 9.53
C LEU A 102 0.07 -13.68 9.96
N ASN A 103 0.09 -15.01 10.10
CA ASN A 103 -1.10 -15.76 10.52
C ASN A 103 -1.50 -15.41 11.96
N LYS A 104 -0.53 -15.32 12.88
CA LYS A 104 -0.79 -14.90 14.27
C LYS A 104 -1.54 -13.57 14.31
N TYR A 105 -1.00 -12.55 13.64
CA TYR A 105 -1.61 -11.22 13.63
C TYR A 105 -2.93 -11.15 12.86
N ALA A 106 -3.16 -12.02 11.87
CA ALA A 106 -4.47 -12.19 11.25
C ALA A 106 -5.53 -12.65 12.27
N GLN A 107 -5.20 -13.65 13.10
CA GLN A 107 -6.12 -14.15 14.14
C GLN A 107 -6.36 -13.09 15.23
N GLU A 108 -5.31 -12.42 15.69
CA GLU A 108 -5.44 -11.37 16.71
C GLU A 108 -6.25 -10.17 16.20
N THR A 109 -6.09 -9.78 14.93
CA THR A 109 -6.90 -8.74 14.30
C THR A 109 -8.37 -9.10 14.35
N LYS A 110 -8.74 -10.33 13.95
CA LYS A 110 -10.13 -10.80 14.04
C LYS A 110 -10.63 -10.85 15.48
N GLN A 111 -9.83 -11.32 16.43
CA GLN A 111 -10.22 -11.39 17.83
C GLN A 111 -10.50 -10.00 18.42
N ARG A 112 -9.61 -9.04 18.19
CA ARG A 112 -9.78 -7.65 18.63
C ARG A 112 -10.97 -6.98 17.96
N ALA A 113 -11.12 -7.19 16.66
CA ALA A 113 -12.23 -6.66 15.88
C ALA A 113 -13.59 -7.22 16.35
N SER A 114 -13.68 -8.52 16.65
CA SER A 114 -14.89 -9.12 17.23
C SER A 114 -15.34 -8.43 18.52
N ARG A 115 -14.40 -8.08 19.40
CA ARG A 115 -14.71 -7.32 20.63
C ARG A 115 -15.13 -5.89 20.32
N LEU A 116 -14.48 -5.26 19.34
CA LEU A 116 -14.78 -3.90 18.92
C LEU A 116 -16.18 -3.73 18.34
N VAL A 117 -16.77 -4.78 17.73
CA VAL A 117 -18.14 -4.72 17.17
C VAL A 117 -19.18 -4.28 18.22
N GLU A 118 -18.96 -4.57 19.50
CA GLU A 118 -19.89 -4.21 20.59
C GLU A 118 -20.01 -2.70 20.80
N THR A 119 -18.93 -1.95 20.56
CA THR A 119 -18.86 -0.50 20.81
C THR A 119 -18.71 0.33 19.54
N ASP A 120 -18.19 -0.29 18.48
CA ASP A 120 -17.95 0.31 17.18
C ASP A 120 -18.16 -0.74 16.07
N LYS A 121 -19.41 -0.89 15.65
CA LYS A 121 -19.81 -1.85 14.61
C LYS A 121 -19.10 -1.61 13.29
N LEU A 122 -18.84 -0.36 12.92
CA LEU A 122 -18.18 -0.04 11.66
C LEU A 122 -16.76 -0.57 11.66
N ARG A 123 -15.93 -0.13 12.62
CA ARG A 123 -14.53 -0.57 12.69
C ARG A 123 -14.43 -2.06 13.02
N GLY A 124 -15.27 -2.56 13.91
CA GLY A 124 -15.32 -3.97 14.23
C GLY A 124 -15.56 -4.85 13.00
N ASN A 125 -16.58 -4.53 12.18
CA ASN A 125 -16.81 -5.27 10.94
C ASN A 125 -15.71 -5.02 9.90
N LEU A 126 -15.20 -3.79 9.77
CA LEU A 126 -14.10 -3.47 8.85
C LEU A 126 -12.87 -4.35 9.13
N TYR A 127 -12.42 -4.40 10.38
CA TYR A 127 -11.23 -5.17 10.75
C TYR A 127 -11.45 -6.68 10.80
N LEU A 128 -12.70 -7.16 10.94
CA LEU A 128 -13.01 -8.56 10.66
C LEU A 128 -12.79 -8.90 9.19
N GLY A 129 -13.23 -8.01 8.28
CA GLY A 129 -12.94 -8.11 6.86
C GLY A 129 -11.44 -8.12 6.56
N VAL A 130 -10.71 -7.14 7.10
CA VAL A 130 -9.24 -7.04 6.97
C VAL A 130 -8.55 -8.30 7.50
N GLY A 131 -8.93 -8.79 8.69
CA GLY A 131 -8.36 -10.01 9.26
C GLY A 131 -8.54 -11.25 8.38
N HIS A 132 -9.67 -11.37 7.68
CA HIS A 132 -9.88 -12.42 6.70
C HIS A 132 -9.07 -12.24 5.41
N PHE A 133 -8.84 -11.01 4.95
CA PHE A 133 -7.93 -10.75 3.84
C PHE A 133 -6.48 -11.09 4.19
N ILE A 134 -6.00 -10.71 5.38
CA ILE A 134 -4.66 -11.08 5.86
C ILE A 134 -4.52 -12.61 5.92
N GLU A 135 -5.51 -13.30 6.47
CA GLU A 135 -5.53 -14.77 6.51
C GLU A 135 -5.53 -15.38 5.08
N GLY A 136 -6.23 -14.75 4.14
CA GLY A 136 -6.17 -15.08 2.72
C GLY A 136 -4.75 -14.94 2.14
N GLY A 137 -4.04 -13.86 2.48
CA GLY A 137 -2.64 -13.66 2.11
C GLY A 137 -1.72 -14.75 2.65
N TYR A 138 -1.87 -15.12 3.93
CA TYR A 138 -1.13 -16.26 4.51
C TYR A 138 -1.41 -17.57 3.76
N LEU A 139 -2.68 -17.85 3.45
CA LEU A 139 -3.05 -19.06 2.71
C LEU A 139 -2.54 -19.04 1.27
N PHE A 140 -2.48 -17.87 0.64
CA PHE A 140 -1.91 -17.71 -0.70
C PHE A 140 -0.44 -18.13 -0.72
N GLU A 141 0.36 -17.61 0.21
CA GLU A 141 1.80 -17.88 0.26
C GLU A 141 2.12 -19.32 0.70
N THR A 142 1.30 -19.91 1.59
CA THR A 142 1.60 -21.23 2.18
C THR A 142 0.89 -22.40 1.51
N LYS A 143 -0.27 -22.17 0.88
CA LYS A 143 -1.15 -23.21 0.32
C LYS A 143 -1.64 -22.91 -1.09
N GLY A 144 -1.29 -21.76 -1.66
CA GLY A 144 -1.63 -21.36 -3.03
C GLY A 144 -3.01 -20.72 -3.19
N THR A 145 -3.29 -20.30 -4.43
CA THR A 145 -4.42 -19.43 -4.79
C THR A 145 -5.80 -19.97 -4.41
N ILE A 146 -6.05 -21.27 -4.58
CA ILE A 146 -7.37 -21.86 -4.30
C ILE A 146 -7.72 -21.73 -2.81
N ALA A 147 -6.75 -21.95 -1.93
CA ALA A 147 -6.95 -21.82 -0.49
C ALA A 147 -7.25 -20.36 -0.10
N ALA A 148 -6.56 -19.41 -0.72
CA ALA A 148 -6.76 -17.98 -0.48
C ALA A 148 -8.15 -17.49 -0.94
N LEU A 149 -8.61 -17.92 -2.12
CA LEU A 149 -9.90 -17.52 -2.70
C LEU A 149 -11.08 -17.88 -1.79
N GLY A 150 -10.97 -18.93 -0.99
CA GLY A 150 -11.99 -19.32 -0.01
C GLY A 150 -12.27 -18.27 1.07
N LYS A 151 -11.37 -17.30 1.31
CA LYS A 151 -11.53 -16.24 2.31
C LYS A 151 -12.22 -14.98 1.78
N VAL A 152 -12.18 -14.76 0.47
CA VAL A 152 -12.69 -13.53 -0.15
C VAL A 152 -14.17 -13.29 0.16
N PRO A 153 -15.09 -14.27 0.01
CA PRO A 153 -16.51 -14.02 0.29
C PRO A 153 -16.77 -13.60 1.74
N THR A 154 -16.06 -14.19 2.70
CA THR A 154 -16.18 -13.82 4.12
C THR A 154 -15.66 -12.42 4.38
N ALA A 155 -14.50 -12.08 3.81
CA ALA A 155 -13.93 -10.74 3.95
C ALA A 155 -14.87 -9.66 3.39
N ILE A 156 -15.40 -9.88 2.17
CA ILE A 156 -16.37 -8.98 1.52
C ILE A 156 -17.66 -8.86 2.35
N SER A 157 -18.18 -9.96 2.88
CA SER A 157 -19.39 -9.93 3.72
C SER A 157 -19.23 -9.02 4.94
N TYR A 158 -18.05 -8.99 5.56
CA TYR A 158 -17.77 -8.08 6.66
C TYR A 158 -17.59 -6.62 6.21
N LEU A 159 -16.94 -6.38 5.06
CA LEU A 159 -16.90 -5.03 4.49
C LEU A 159 -18.31 -4.51 4.14
N ASP A 160 -19.20 -5.37 3.66
CA ASP A 160 -20.59 -4.98 3.37
C ASP A 160 -21.39 -4.68 4.64
N LYS A 161 -21.06 -5.34 5.77
CA LYS A 161 -21.62 -4.97 7.08
C LYS A 161 -21.09 -3.60 7.53
N ALA A 162 -19.80 -3.34 7.40
CA ALA A 162 -19.23 -2.02 7.74
C ALA A 162 -19.86 -0.90 6.90
N LYS A 163 -20.05 -1.13 5.60
CA LYS A 163 -20.73 -0.20 4.68
C LYS A 163 -22.14 0.19 5.15
N LYS A 164 -22.88 -0.75 5.73
CA LYS A 164 -24.25 -0.50 6.21
C LYS A 164 -24.29 0.42 7.42
N GLU A 165 -23.21 0.48 8.20
CA GLU A 165 -23.12 1.39 9.35
C GLU A 165 -22.84 2.82 8.90
N ASP A 166 -21.86 3.01 8.01
CA ASP A 166 -21.61 4.29 7.34
C ASP A 166 -20.83 4.04 6.04
N ALA A 167 -21.48 4.30 4.90
CA ALA A 167 -20.91 4.08 3.58
C ALA A 167 -19.95 5.21 3.16
N SER A 168 -19.97 6.35 3.84
CA SER A 168 -19.11 7.52 3.59
C SER A 168 -17.89 7.56 4.52
N ASP A 169 -17.79 6.61 5.46
CA ASP A 169 -16.70 6.58 6.42
C ASP A 169 -15.33 6.50 5.72
N PRO A 170 -14.36 7.36 6.07
CA PRO A 170 -13.12 7.43 5.30
C PRO A 170 -12.20 6.23 5.47
N GLU A 171 -12.14 5.64 6.66
CA GLU A 171 -11.34 4.43 6.93
C GLU A 171 -11.91 3.24 6.16
N TYR A 172 -13.23 3.11 6.12
CA TYR A 172 -13.91 2.11 5.31
C TYR A 172 -13.62 2.29 3.82
N ASN A 173 -13.86 3.48 3.26
CA ASN A 173 -13.72 3.73 1.82
C ASN A 173 -12.29 3.55 1.35
N LEU A 174 -11.36 3.85 2.23
CA LEU A 174 -9.96 3.64 2.00
C LEU A 174 -9.58 2.15 1.88
N VAL A 175 -9.90 1.34 2.90
CA VAL A 175 -9.60 -0.09 2.89
C VAL A 175 -10.34 -0.77 1.74
N ARG A 176 -11.60 -0.39 1.52
CA ARG A 176 -12.41 -0.87 0.40
C ARG A 176 -11.83 -0.48 -0.95
N GLY A 177 -11.38 0.77 -1.11
CA GLY A 177 -10.74 1.28 -2.33
C GLY A 177 -9.50 0.49 -2.71
N TYR A 178 -8.58 0.28 -1.76
CA TYR A 178 -7.41 -0.57 -1.97
C TYR A 178 -7.77 -2.01 -2.38
N THR A 179 -8.78 -2.58 -1.72
CA THR A 179 -9.26 -3.94 -2.00
C THR A 179 -9.86 -4.04 -3.40
N ASP A 180 -10.73 -3.10 -3.76
CA ASP A 180 -11.39 -3.05 -5.06
C ASP A 180 -10.38 -2.79 -6.20
N LEU A 181 -9.39 -1.91 -6.01
CA LEU A 181 -8.35 -1.65 -7.00
C LEU A 181 -7.46 -2.88 -7.22
N LEU A 182 -7.05 -3.57 -6.14
CA LEU A 182 -6.30 -4.83 -6.25
C LEU A 182 -7.09 -5.89 -7.03
N MET A 183 -8.39 -6.00 -6.78
CA MET A 183 -9.24 -6.93 -7.53
C MET A 183 -9.39 -6.47 -8.99
N ALA A 184 -9.57 -5.18 -9.24
CA ALA A 184 -9.84 -4.65 -10.57
C ALA A 184 -8.68 -4.81 -11.54
N THR A 185 -7.45 -4.71 -11.05
CA THR A 185 -6.26 -4.93 -11.87
C THR A 185 -6.02 -6.41 -12.18
N ASN A 186 -6.71 -7.33 -11.49
CA ASN A 186 -6.51 -8.78 -11.61
C ASN A 186 -7.76 -9.55 -12.09
N LEU A 187 -8.94 -8.92 -12.11
CA LEU A 187 -10.21 -9.54 -12.50
C LEU A 187 -10.91 -8.69 -13.58
N PRO A 188 -11.35 -9.28 -14.71
CA PRO A 188 -11.82 -8.56 -15.89
C PRO A 188 -13.20 -7.88 -15.76
N PHE A 189 -13.79 -7.83 -14.56
CA PHE A 189 -15.18 -7.39 -14.35
C PHE A 189 -15.34 -6.14 -13.48
N ALA A 190 -14.25 -5.60 -12.92
CA ALA A 190 -14.36 -4.45 -12.02
C ALA A 190 -14.35 -3.13 -12.80
N ASN A 191 -15.32 -2.26 -12.53
CA ASN A 191 -15.31 -0.90 -13.04
C ASN A 191 -14.29 -0.06 -12.25
N THR A 192 -13.07 0.05 -12.79
CA THR A 192 -11.98 0.75 -12.09
C THR A 192 -12.28 2.24 -11.86
N GLN A 193 -13.02 2.89 -12.77
CA GLN A 193 -13.30 4.33 -12.65
C GLN A 193 -14.24 4.63 -11.48
N GLU A 194 -15.32 3.86 -11.33
CA GLU A 194 -16.25 4.02 -10.20
C GLU A 194 -15.56 3.80 -8.85
N VAL A 195 -14.60 2.86 -8.81
CA VAL A 195 -13.77 2.64 -7.62
C VAL A 195 -12.90 3.86 -7.33
N ILE A 196 -12.24 4.43 -8.35
CA ILE A 196 -11.42 5.63 -8.21
C ILE A 196 -12.27 6.80 -7.71
N ASP A 197 -13.40 7.10 -8.35
CA ASP A 197 -14.26 8.25 -8.02
C ASP A 197 -14.70 8.21 -6.55
N ARG A 198 -15.20 7.05 -6.09
CA ARG A 198 -15.58 6.85 -4.68
C ARG A 198 -14.37 6.99 -3.74
N PHE A 199 -13.22 6.49 -4.16
CA PHE A 199 -12.01 6.50 -3.35
C PHE A 199 -11.47 7.93 -3.18
N GLU A 200 -11.55 8.77 -4.20
CA GLU A 200 -11.25 10.20 -4.12
C GLU A 200 -12.27 10.98 -3.28
N GLU A 201 -13.56 10.65 -3.39
CA GLU A 201 -14.62 11.37 -2.69
C GLU A 201 -14.63 11.10 -1.18
N TYR A 202 -14.45 9.85 -0.78
CA TYR A 202 -14.64 9.42 0.61
C TYR A 202 -13.37 8.91 1.28
N GLY A 203 -12.37 8.47 0.53
CA GLY A 203 -11.13 7.94 1.11
C GLY A 203 -10.30 9.04 1.76
N SER A 204 -9.73 8.74 2.92
CA SER A 204 -8.77 9.62 3.58
C SER A 204 -7.76 8.76 4.32
N PRO A 205 -6.49 9.18 4.42
CA PRO A 205 -5.86 10.41 3.94
C PRO A 205 -5.57 10.43 2.43
N ASP A 206 -5.60 11.63 1.85
CA ASP A 206 -5.44 11.88 0.41
C ASP A 206 -4.18 11.22 -0.19
N TYR A 207 -3.04 11.31 0.48
CA TYR A 207 -1.78 10.89 -0.13
C TYR A 207 -1.67 9.39 -0.38
N LEU A 208 -2.46 8.60 0.32
CA LEU A 208 -2.52 7.18 0.11
C LEU A 208 -3.68 6.78 -0.80
N VAL A 209 -4.78 7.54 -0.83
CA VAL A 209 -5.75 7.47 -1.92
C VAL A 209 -5.00 7.68 -3.25
N GLN A 210 -4.23 8.76 -3.34
CA GLN A 210 -3.38 9.10 -4.48
C GLN A 210 -2.35 8.00 -4.77
N ARG A 211 -1.68 7.45 -3.75
CA ARG A 211 -0.79 6.29 -3.92
C ARG A 211 -1.50 5.11 -4.57
N ALA A 212 -2.69 4.74 -4.07
CA ALA A 212 -3.44 3.58 -4.55
C ALA A 212 -3.87 3.76 -6.00
N ILE A 213 -4.37 4.95 -6.35
CA ILE A 213 -4.80 5.29 -7.71
C ILE A 213 -3.59 5.31 -8.66
N ALA A 214 -2.43 5.83 -8.21
CA ALA A 214 -1.19 5.79 -8.99
C ALA A 214 -0.76 4.34 -9.31
N LEU A 215 -0.86 3.43 -8.33
CA LEU A 215 -0.59 2.00 -8.53
C LEU A 215 -1.56 1.38 -9.52
N ALA A 216 -2.87 1.63 -9.38
CA ALA A 216 -3.87 1.10 -10.29
C ALA A 216 -3.64 1.57 -11.73
N HIS A 217 -3.35 2.86 -11.95
CA HIS A 217 -3.03 3.37 -13.28
C HIS A 217 -1.71 2.82 -13.82
N ARG A 218 -0.68 2.64 -12.98
CA ARG A 218 0.58 1.99 -13.39
C ARG A 218 0.29 0.59 -13.93
N ASP A 219 -0.52 -0.19 -13.22
CA ASP A 219 -0.82 -1.58 -13.55
C ASP A 219 -1.74 -1.71 -14.77
N LEU A 220 -2.62 -0.72 -14.97
CA LEU A 220 -3.39 -0.53 -16.21
C LEU A 220 -2.57 0.10 -17.35
N GLU A 221 -1.29 0.32 -17.12
CA GLU A 221 -0.35 0.91 -18.08
C GLU A 221 -0.68 2.35 -18.52
N ASN A 222 -1.53 3.04 -17.76
CA ASN A 222 -1.91 4.43 -17.98
C ASN A 222 -0.91 5.41 -17.33
N MET A 223 0.24 5.59 -17.99
CA MET A 223 1.38 6.34 -17.45
C MET A 223 1.08 7.81 -17.10
N PRO A 224 0.34 8.60 -17.90
CA PRO A 224 0.10 10.01 -17.57
C PRO A 224 -0.66 10.18 -16.24
N GLN A 225 -1.72 9.40 -16.04
CA GLN A 225 -2.50 9.43 -14.80
C GLN A 225 -1.69 8.87 -13.63
N ALA A 226 -0.96 7.77 -13.82
CA ALA A 226 -0.09 7.22 -12.79
C ALA A 226 0.94 8.26 -12.29
N LEU A 227 1.54 9.03 -13.21
CA LEU A 227 2.46 10.11 -12.88
C LEU A 227 1.77 11.25 -12.13
N SER A 228 0.59 11.68 -12.58
CA SER A 228 -0.17 12.74 -11.92
C SER A 228 -0.45 12.40 -10.44
N TYR A 229 -0.93 11.18 -10.17
CA TYR A 229 -1.27 10.78 -8.81
C TYR A 229 -0.04 10.53 -7.92
N VAL A 230 1.05 9.95 -8.45
CA VAL A 230 2.26 9.81 -7.63
C VAL A 230 2.88 11.17 -7.32
N ASP A 231 2.76 12.15 -8.22
CA ASP A 231 3.20 13.52 -7.97
C ASP A 231 2.38 14.21 -6.89
N LEU A 232 1.04 14.02 -6.88
CA LEU A 232 0.17 14.48 -5.79
C LEU A 232 0.57 13.83 -4.46
N ALA A 233 0.75 12.50 -4.43
CA ALA A 233 1.14 11.79 -3.21
C ALA A 233 2.47 12.31 -2.64
N LEU A 234 3.45 12.58 -3.51
CA LEU A 234 4.77 13.11 -3.14
C LEU A 234 4.72 14.51 -2.52
N GLN A 235 3.66 15.30 -2.72
CA GLN A 235 3.54 16.62 -2.10
C GLN A 235 3.52 16.55 -0.56
N SER A 236 2.96 15.48 -0.01
CA SER A 236 2.89 15.26 1.45
C SER A 236 3.80 14.13 1.96
N THR A 237 4.49 13.44 1.05
CA THR A 237 5.38 12.29 1.32
C THR A 237 6.74 12.44 0.62
N ASN A 238 7.21 13.68 0.47
CA ASN A 238 8.43 14.05 -0.28
C ASN A 238 9.74 13.32 0.06
N ASN A 239 9.78 12.61 1.20
CA ASN A 239 10.94 11.83 1.64
C ASN A 239 10.67 10.32 1.68
N ASN A 240 9.49 9.88 1.23
CA ASN A 240 9.07 8.49 1.32
C ASN A 240 9.76 7.64 0.22
N PRO A 241 10.64 6.69 0.59
CA PRO A 241 11.36 5.88 -0.39
C PRO A 241 10.45 5.08 -1.31
N GLU A 242 9.28 4.62 -0.83
CA GLU A 242 8.34 3.88 -1.68
C GLU A 242 7.71 4.76 -2.75
N MET A 243 7.45 6.04 -2.47
CA MET A 243 6.83 6.95 -3.44
C MET A 243 7.83 7.35 -4.53
N HIS A 244 9.09 7.57 -4.15
CA HIS A 244 10.17 7.73 -5.12
C HIS A 244 10.38 6.46 -5.94
N TYR A 245 10.34 5.28 -5.33
CA TYR A 245 10.45 4.01 -6.04
C TYR A 245 9.30 3.84 -7.05
N LEU A 246 8.04 4.06 -6.64
CA LEU A 246 6.87 3.99 -7.51
C LEU A 246 6.99 4.95 -8.71
N LYS A 247 7.37 6.22 -8.46
CA LYS A 247 7.57 7.18 -9.55
C LYS A 247 8.69 6.76 -10.49
N GLY A 248 9.79 6.22 -9.97
CA GLY A 248 10.88 5.64 -10.75
C GLY A 248 10.39 4.54 -11.70
N GLN A 249 9.56 3.62 -11.20
CA GLN A 249 8.94 2.56 -12.00
C GLN A 249 8.04 3.08 -13.11
N ILE A 250 7.15 4.04 -12.79
CA ILE A 250 6.23 4.63 -13.77
C ILE A 250 7.02 5.34 -14.88
N LEU A 251 8.03 6.13 -14.52
CA LEU A 251 8.89 6.82 -15.49
C LEU A 251 9.67 5.85 -16.39
N PHE A 252 10.15 4.74 -15.82
CA PHE A 252 10.80 3.68 -16.59
C PHE A 252 9.85 3.06 -17.62
N MET A 253 8.62 2.72 -17.18
CA MET A 253 7.56 2.19 -18.04
C MET A 253 7.17 3.19 -19.13
N ARG A 254 7.08 4.49 -18.81
CA ARG A 254 6.85 5.56 -19.79
C ARG A 254 7.97 5.57 -20.85
N GLY A 255 9.23 5.58 -20.44
CA GLY A 255 10.37 5.55 -21.38
C GLY A 255 10.35 4.34 -22.32
N ASN A 256 9.92 3.18 -21.84
CA ASN A 256 9.79 1.98 -22.68
C ASN A 256 8.71 2.09 -23.77
N ARG A 257 7.75 3.02 -23.63
CA ARG A 257 6.64 3.24 -24.55
C ARG A 257 6.80 4.47 -25.44
N GLN A 258 7.82 5.28 -25.19
CA GLN A 258 8.08 6.47 -25.99
C GLN A 258 8.75 6.10 -27.31
N ASP A 259 8.18 6.61 -28.41
CA ASP A 259 8.76 6.52 -29.76
C ASP A 259 9.80 7.62 -29.99
N VAL A 260 9.56 8.82 -29.43
CA VAL A 260 10.47 9.95 -29.52
C VAL A 260 11.68 9.71 -28.62
N VAL A 261 12.86 9.60 -29.24
CA VAL A 261 14.11 9.24 -28.55
C VAL A 261 14.47 10.24 -27.44
N SER A 262 14.27 11.54 -27.65
CA SER A 262 14.53 12.55 -26.61
C SER A 262 13.67 12.33 -25.37
N ASP A 263 12.38 12.09 -25.56
CA ASP A 263 11.40 11.95 -24.47
C ASP A 263 11.61 10.63 -23.69
N LYS A 264 12.06 9.61 -24.43
CA LYS A 264 12.51 8.34 -23.87
C LYS A 264 13.72 8.51 -22.97
N ILE A 265 14.76 9.18 -23.45
CA ILE A 265 15.99 9.44 -22.69
C ILE A 265 15.66 10.26 -21.44
N GLU A 266 14.84 11.30 -21.58
CA GLU A 266 14.42 12.12 -20.46
C GLU A 266 13.67 11.31 -19.41
N SER A 267 12.72 10.46 -19.82
CA SER A 267 12.01 9.58 -18.91
C SER A 267 12.94 8.61 -18.17
N TYR A 268 13.97 8.09 -18.84
CA TYR A 268 14.96 7.22 -18.19
C TYR A 268 15.86 7.98 -17.20
N ARG A 269 16.26 9.22 -17.53
CA ARG A 269 17.05 10.07 -16.62
C ARG A 269 16.26 10.42 -15.36
N GLU A 270 15.01 10.84 -15.52
CA GLU A 270 14.11 11.12 -14.39
C GLU A 270 13.85 9.86 -13.55
N SER A 271 13.62 8.71 -14.21
CA SER A 271 13.49 7.43 -13.55
C SER A 271 14.71 7.12 -12.68
N ALA A 272 15.94 7.27 -13.22
CA ALA A 272 17.18 7.03 -12.49
C ALA A 272 17.31 7.94 -11.25
N LYS A 273 16.93 9.21 -11.34
CA LYS A 273 16.94 10.14 -10.19
C LYS A 273 16.01 9.65 -9.07
N HIS A 274 14.79 9.24 -9.43
CA HIS A 274 13.82 8.75 -8.44
C HIS A 274 14.24 7.41 -7.82
N PHE A 275 14.84 6.51 -8.60
CA PHE A 275 15.46 5.30 -8.07
C PHE A 275 16.60 5.60 -7.10
N GLU A 276 17.41 6.62 -7.34
CA GLU A 276 18.47 7.05 -6.41
C GLU A 276 17.88 7.57 -5.09
N LEU A 277 16.89 8.47 -5.17
CA LEU A 277 16.23 9.04 -3.98
C LEU A 277 15.61 7.96 -3.08
N ALA A 278 15.03 6.92 -3.68
CA ALA A 278 14.55 5.75 -2.95
C ALA A 278 15.71 4.94 -2.34
N TYR A 279 16.78 4.71 -3.10
CA TYR A 279 17.93 3.90 -2.69
C TYR A 279 18.75 4.51 -1.55
N GLU A 280 18.84 5.84 -1.47
CA GLU A 280 19.43 6.58 -0.34
C GLU A 280 18.78 6.21 0.99
N ARG A 281 17.49 5.89 0.98
CA ARG A 281 16.68 5.54 2.15
C ARG A 281 16.31 4.06 2.21
N ARG A 282 16.95 3.19 1.40
CA ARG A 282 16.62 1.76 1.33
C ARG A 282 16.66 1.03 2.67
N SER A 283 17.48 1.47 3.62
CA SER A 283 17.55 0.90 4.98
C SER A 283 16.24 1.06 5.79
N GLN A 284 15.31 1.88 5.30
CA GLN A 284 13.97 2.06 5.84
C GLN A 284 12.96 1.05 5.30
N LEU A 285 13.28 0.36 4.20
CA LEU A 285 12.40 -0.59 3.51
C LEU A 285 12.66 -2.03 3.99
N PRO A 286 11.69 -2.94 3.81
CA PRO A 286 11.90 -4.38 3.94
C PRO A 286 13.01 -4.88 3.00
N ASP A 287 13.69 -5.97 3.39
CA ASP A 287 14.81 -6.54 2.63
C ASP A 287 14.43 -6.95 1.21
N SER A 288 13.24 -7.54 1.05
CA SER A 288 12.69 -7.97 -0.25
C SER A 288 12.54 -6.79 -1.20
N ILE A 289 11.96 -5.68 -0.71
CA ILE A 289 11.78 -4.44 -1.46
C ILE A 289 13.14 -3.79 -1.76
N SER A 290 14.04 -3.73 -0.77
CA SER A 290 15.38 -3.15 -0.93
C SER A 290 16.20 -3.83 -2.02
N LYS A 291 16.16 -5.17 -2.08
CA LYS A 291 16.85 -5.96 -3.11
C LYS A 291 16.28 -5.70 -4.50
N GLN A 292 14.95 -5.66 -4.63
CA GLN A 292 14.30 -5.36 -5.90
C GLN A 292 14.61 -3.93 -6.37
N LEU A 293 14.55 -2.96 -5.46
CA LEU A 293 14.90 -1.57 -5.71
C LEU A 293 16.34 -1.45 -6.24
N GLU A 294 17.30 -2.12 -5.61
CA GLU A 294 18.70 -2.13 -6.04
C GLU A 294 18.86 -2.71 -7.45
N PHE A 295 18.19 -3.83 -7.73
CA PHE A 295 18.21 -4.45 -9.06
C PHE A 295 17.67 -3.50 -10.14
N GLU A 296 16.50 -2.89 -9.91
CA GLU A 296 15.88 -1.96 -10.85
C GLU A 296 16.69 -0.68 -11.03
N ARG A 297 17.27 -0.14 -9.95
CA ARG A 297 18.21 0.99 -9.99
C ARG A 297 19.41 0.70 -10.88
N ASN A 298 20.07 -0.43 -10.68
CA ASN A 298 21.25 -0.79 -11.48
C ASN A 298 20.89 -0.97 -12.96
N ARG A 299 19.71 -1.55 -13.24
CA ARG A 299 19.19 -1.70 -14.60
C ARG A 299 18.98 -0.34 -15.28
N ILE A 300 18.35 0.63 -14.61
CA ILE A 300 18.11 1.95 -15.23
C ILE A 300 19.41 2.73 -15.43
N GLN A 301 20.38 2.61 -14.52
CA GLN A 301 21.70 3.24 -14.67
C GLN A 301 22.44 2.72 -15.91
N GLN A 302 22.35 1.42 -16.19
CA GLN A 302 22.91 0.82 -17.41
C GLN A 302 22.22 1.38 -18.66
N VAL A 303 20.89 1.50 -18.64
CA VAL A 303 20.12 2.07 -19.77
C VAL A 303 20.54 3.51 -20.03
N VAL A 304 20.59 4.36 -19.01
CA VAL A 304 21.00 5.77 -19.17
C VAL A 304 22.44 5.89 -19.69
N SER A 305 23.35 5.02 -19.23
CA SER A 305 24.74 5.03 -19.69
C SER A 305 24.89 4.72 -21.18
N GLN A 306 24.01 3.87 -21.75
CA GLN A 306 24.02 3.55 -23.18
C GLN A 306 23.61 4.72 -24.07
N TYR A 307 22.84 5.69 -23.55
CA TYR A 307 22.40 6.88 -24.29
C TYR A 307 23.35 8.07 -24.15
N ASN A 308 24.36 7.97 -23.27
CA ASN A 308 25.40 8.98 -23.11
C ASN A 308 26.69 8.64 -23.88
N GLN A 309 26.73 7.48 -24.57
CA GLN A 309 27.80 7.04 -25.47
C GLN A 309 27.40 7.31 -26.92
#